data_AF-A0A927FB25-F1
#
_entry.id   AF-A0A927FB25-F1
#
_cell.length_a   1.000
_cell.length_b   1.000
_cell.length_c   1.000
_cell.angle_alpha   90.00
_cell.angle_beta   90.00
_cell.angle_gamma   90.00
#
_symmetry.space_group_name_H-M   'P 1'
#
loop_
_entity.id
_entity.type
_entity.pdbx_description
1 polymer ?
#
loop_
_entity_poly.entity_id
_entity_poly.type
_entity_poly.pdbx_seq_one_letter_code
_entity_poly.pdbx_strand_id
1 'polypeptide(L)'
;MAIEWRKNFATNDPHIDEQHQQIFRFANKLETIAQQADVDTREVDHLLSFLETYIQNHFRYEEACMLKRRCPVAQKNRSEHVAFKAFLTRNVEAYRHNGYSQQWAQQLFEKLENWLSNHICRVDVKLRDHPEKTTASSSAANR
;
A
#
# COMPACT_ATOMS: atom_id res chain seq x y z
N MET A 1 13.20 11.19 3.92
CA MET A 1 13.80 10.07 4.67
C MET A 1 13.00 8.83 4.35
N ALA A 2 13.63 7.66 4.36
CA ALA A 2 12.94 6.41 4.06
C ALA A 2 11.82 6.10 5.06
N ILE A 3 10.72 5.54 4.55
CA ILE A 3 9.63 4.99 5.35
C ILE A 3 10.11 3.71 6.03
N GLU A 4 10.06 3.68 7.36
CA GLU A 4 10.43 2.51 8.15
C GLU A 4 9.20 1.76 8.65
N TRP A 5 9.23 0.43 8.56
CA TRP A 5 8.19 -0.39 9.17
C TRP A 5 8.25 -0.31 10.70
N ARG A 6 7.08 -0.21 11.32
CA ARG A 6 6.89 -0.01 12.76
C ARG A 6 5.69 -0.82 13.22
N LYS A 7 5.67 -1.21 14.49
CA LYS A 7 4.62 -2.07 15.07
C LYS A 7 3.21 -1.46 14.99
N ASN A 8 3.10 -0.13 14.90
CA ASN A 8 1.82 0.56 14.76
C ASN A 8 1.19 0.44 13.36
N PHE A 9 1.90 -0.11 12.38
CA PHE A 9 1.35 -0.43 11.06
C PHE A 9 0.80 -1.86 10.95
N ALA A 10 1.07 -2.72 11.94
CA ALA A 10 0.68 -4.12 11.88
C ALA A 10 -0.85 -4.27 11.95
N THR A 11 -1.41 -5.01 11.00
CA THR A 11 -2.84 -5.33 10.88
C THR A 11 -3.21 -6.66 11.55
N ASN A 12 -2.20 -7.39 12.08
CA ASN A 12 -2.31 -8.77 12.55
C ASN A 12 -2.73 -9.76 11.45
N ASP A 13 -2.70 -9.35 10.18
CA ASP A 13 -2.80 -10.22 9.02
C ASP A 13 -1.42 -10.28 8.34
N PRO A 14 -0.69 -11.40 8.44
CA PRO A 14 0.68 -11.49 7.95
C PRO A 14 0.80 -11.14 6.46
N HIS A 15 -0.20 -11.48 5.66
CA HIS A 15 -0.16 -11.21 4.22
C HIS A 15 -0.32 -9.72 3.91
N ILE A 16 -1.19 -9.01 4.63
CA ILE A 16 -1.35 -7.56 4.49
C ILE A 16 -0.10 -6.84 4.98
N ASP A 17 0.47 -7.27 6.11
CA ASP A 17 1.67 -6.66 6.67
C ASP A 17 2.88 -6.83 5.74
N GLU A 18 3.02 -7.99 5.09
CA GLU A 18 4.03 -8.21 4.04
C GLU A 18 3.80 -7.32 2.81
N GLN A 19 2.54 -7.16 2.39
CA GLN A 19 2.18 -6.28 1.28
C GLN A 19 2.51 -4.82 1.59
N HIS A 20 2.18 -4.31 2.77
CA HIS A 20 2.54 -2.95 3.19
C HIS A 20 4.05 -2.72 3.18
N GLN A 21 4.83 -3.65 3.74
CA GLN A 21 6.28 -3.56 3.72
C GLN A 21 6.84 -3.52 2.30
N GLN A 22 6.25 -4.29 1.38
CA GLN A 22 6.66 -4.26 -0.03
C GLN A 22 6.31 -2.92 -0.70
N ILE A 23 5.16 -2.32 -0.38
CA ILE A 23 4.80 -0.98 -0.87
C ILE A 23 5.77 0.08 -0.32
N PHE A 24 6.15 -0.01 0.96
CA PHE A 24 7.14 0.91 1.55
C PHE A 24 8.50 0.79 0.84
N ARG A 25 8.93 -0.42 0.49
CA ARG A 25 10.16 -0.62 -0.30
C ARG A 25 10.09 0.11 -1.65
N PHE A 26 8.94 0.12 -2.33
CA PHE A 26 8.80 0.87 -3.58
C PHE A 26 8.79 2.38 -3.38
N ALA A 27 8.10 2.87 -2.35
CA ALA A 27 8.13 4.29 -2.02
C ALA A 27 9.57 4.76 -1.72
N ASN A 28 10.31 4.00 -0.91
CA ASN A 28 11.71 4.32 -0.59
C ASN A 28 12.63 4.24 -1.82
N LYS A 29 12.34 3.34 -2.76
CA LYS A 29 13.07 3.28 -4.03
C LYS A 29 12.82 4.53 -4.88
N LEU A 30 11.59 5.03 -4.92
CA LEU A 30 11.27 6.30 -5.59
C LEU A 30 12.01 7.48 -4.94
N GLU A 31 12.07 7.52 -3.61
CA GLU A 31 12.85 8.52 -2.88
C GLU A 31 14.33 8.48 -3.28
N THR A 32 14.90 7.28 -3.35
CA THR A 32 16.31 7.10 -3.75
C THR A 32 16.54 7.64 -5.16
N ILE A 33 15.65 7.34 -6.11
CA ILE A 33 15.73 7.87 -7.48
C ILE A 33 15.63 9.41 -7.47
N ALA A 34 14.74 9.98 -6.64
CA ALA A 34 14.59 11.43 -6.50
C ALA A 34 15.83 12.13 -5.92
N GLN A 35 16.80 11.40 -5.37
CA GLN A 35 18.05 11.94 -4.84
C GLN A 35 19.24 11.76 -5.79
N GLN A 36 19.07 11.04 -6.90
CA GLN A 36 20.14 10.81 -7.87
C GLN A 36 20.31 12.02 -8.80
N ALA A 37 21.57 12.29 -9.18
CA ALA A 37 21.89 13.32 -10.16
C ALA A 37 21.53 12.87 -11.59
N ASP A 38 21.79 11.59 -11.91
CA ASP A 38 21.48 10.97 -13.20
C ASP A 38 20.51 9.81 -12.98
N VAL A 39 19.35 9.86 -13.65
CA VAL A 39 18.27 8.88 -13.50
C VAL A 39 18.04 8.13 -14.81
N ASP A 40 18.02 6.80 -14.74
CA ASP A 40 17.52 5.96 -15.83
C ASP A 40 15.99 5.96 -15.80
N THR A 41 15.35 6.62 -16.76
CA THR A 41 13.88 6.72 -16.80
C THR A 41 13.20 5.36 -16.93
N ARG A 42 13.89 4.34 -17.47
CA ARG A 42 13.36 2.96 -17.52
C ARG A 42 13.17 2.36 -16.13
N GLU A 43 14.02 2.75 -15.17
CA GLU A 43 13.87 2.34 -13.78
C GLU A 43 12.60 2.94 -13.16
N VAL A 44 12.31 4.20 -13.50
CA VAL A 44 11.09 4.90 -13.08
C VAL A 44 9.85 4.24 -13.69
N ASP A 45 9.88 3.95 -14.99
CA ASP A 45 8.79 3.25 -15.70
C ASP A 45 8.45 1.90 -15.07
N HIS A 46 9.49 1.10 -14.79
CA HIS A 46 9.32 -0.20 -14.14
C HIS A 46 8.77 -0.05 -12.72
N LEU A 47 9.28 0.91 -11.95
CA LEU A 47 8.82 1.17 -10.58
C LEU A 47 7.34 1.56 -10.56
N LEU A 48 6.92 2.48 -11.43
CA LEU A 48 5.53 2.92 -11.53
C LEU A 48 4.60 1.79 -11.95
N SER A 49 4.98 1.02 -12.98
CA SER A 49 4.19 -0.12 -13.46
C SER A 49 4.01 -1.19 -12.39
N PHE A 50 5.08 -1.45 -11.63
CA PHE A 50 5.01 -2.38 -10.51
C PHE A 50 4.12 -1.83 -9.40
N LEU A 51 4.29 -0.56 -9.03
CA LEU A 51 3.54 0.10 -7.97
C LEU A 51 2.02 0.08 -8.27
N GLU A 52 1.61 0.44 -9.48
CA GLU A 52 0.20 0.40 -9.91
C GLU A 52 -0.40 -1.00 -9.80
N THR A 53 0.31 -2.01 -10.32
CA THR A 53 -0.18 -3.40 -10.30
C THR A 53 -0.24 -3.95 -8.87
N TYR A 54 0.79 -3.69 -8.07
CA TYR A 54 0.90 -4.23 -6.72
C TYR A 54 -0.14 -3.62 -5.78
N ILE A 55 -0.36 -2.31 -5.85
CA ILE A 55 -1.39 -1.61 -5.06
C ILE A 55 -2.79 -2.13 -5.40
N GLN A 56 -3.09 -2.34 -6.68
CA GLN A 56 -4.40 -2.89 -7.07
C GLN A 56 -4.65 -4.28 -6.48
N ASN A 57 -3.63 -5.15 -6.50
CA ASN A 57 -3.74 -6.47 -5.91
C ASN A 57 -3.87 -6.43 -4.37
N HIS A 58 -3.08 -5.58 -3.73
CA HIS A 58 -3.13 -5.35 -2.28
C HIS A 58 -4.52 -4.85 -1.86
N PHE A 59 -5.03 -3.79 -2.48
CA PHE A 59 -6.36 -3.25 -2.17
C PHE A 59 -7.47 -4.28 -2.39
N ARG A 60 -7.41 -5.06 -3.46
CA ARG A 60 -8.39 -6.12 -3.70
C ARG A 60 -8.37 -7.18 -2.60
N TYR A 61 -7.19 -7.58 -2.14
CA TYR A 61 -7.04 -8.55 -1.06
C TYR A 61 -7.58 -7.98 0.26
N GLU A 62 -7.16 -6.78 0.62
CA GLU A 62 -7.57 -6.14 1.87
C GLU A 62 -9.07 -5.87 1.91
N GLU A 63 -9.65 -5.31 0.84
CA GLU A 63 -11.10 -5.07 0.76
C GLU A 63 -11.90 -6.37 0.94
N ALA A 64 -11.42 -7.47 0.36
CA ALA A 64 -12.03 -8.79 0.54
C ALA A 64 -11.92 -9.28 1.99
N CYS A 65 -10.76 -9.12 2.63
CA CYS A 65 -10.57 -9.44 4.05
C CYS A 65 -11.50 -8.62 4.94
N MET A 66 -11.53 -7.29 4.76
CA MET A 66 -12.38 -6.39 5.54
C MET A 66 -13.87 -6.75 5.38
N LEU A 67 -14.32 -7.07 4.17
CA LEU A 67 -15.70 -7.48 3.91
C LEU A 67 -16.03 -8.82 4.59
N LYS A 68 -15.16 -9.83 4.41
CA LYS A 68 -15.32 -11.17 5.01
C LYS A 68 -15.40 -11.10 6.54
N ARG A 69 -14.58 -10.25 7.14
CA ARG A 69 -14.48 -10.07 8.60
C ARG A 69 -15.48 -9.07 9.15
N ARG A 70 -16.34 -8.49 8.31
CA ARG A 70 -17.34 -7.46 8.65
C ARG A 70 -16.71 -6.28 9.40
N CYS A 71 -15.53 -5.86 8.96
CA CYS A 71 -14.81 -4.74 9.55
C CYS A 71 -15.63 -3.45 9.36
N PRO A 72 -15.94 -2.68 10.42
CA PRO A 72 -16.79 -1.48 10.33
C PRO A 72 -16.24 -0.40 9.41
N VAL A 73 -14.93 -0.37 9.17
CA VAL A 73 -14.28 0.62 8.30
C VAL A 73 -14.14 0.17 6.85
N ALA A 74 -14.67 -0.99 6.46
CA ALA A 74 -14.54 -1.55 5.11
C ALA A 74 -14.97 -0.56 4.01
N GLN A 75 -16.10 0.13 4.21
CA GLN A 75 -16.60 1.12 3.24
C GLN A 75 -15.67 2.34 3.13
N LYS A 76 -15.09 2.76 4.27
CA LYS A 76 -14.13 3.87 4.32
C LYS A 76 -12.81 3.50 3.65
N ASN A 77 -12.26 2.32 3.95
CA ASN A 77 -11.05 1.78 3.32
C ASN A 77 -11.19 1.77 1.79
N ARG A 78 -12.25 1.15 1.27
CA ARG A 78 -12.54 1.12 -0.18
C ARG A 78 -12.67 2.52 -0.79
N SER A 79 -13.34 3.45 -0.12
CA SER A 79 -13.46 4.85 -0.57
C SER A 79 -12.09 5.52 -0.69
N GLU A 80 -11.23 5.37 0.31
CA GLU A 80 -9.88 5.93 0.31
C GLU A 80 -8.98 5.26 -0.75
N HIS A 81 -9.12 3.95 -0.97
CA HIS A 81 -8.45 3.23 -2.06
C HIS A 81 -8.84 3.76 -3.45
N VAL A 82 -10.12 4.03 -3.69
CA VAL A 82 -10.59 4.60 -4.97
C VAL A 82 -9.96 5.97 -5.20
N ALA A 83 -9.95 6.83 -4.17
CA ALA A 83 -9.33 8.14 -4.26
C ALA A 83 -7.82 8.04 -4.53
N PHE A 84 -7.13 7.11 -3.87
CA PHE A 84 -5.70 6.90 -4.04
C PHE A 84 -5.33 6.34 -5.42
N LYS A 85 -6.11 5.38 -5.95
CA LYS A 85 -5.95 4.89 -7.33
C LYS A 85 -6.05 6.04 -8.34
N ALA A 86 -7.06 6.89 -8.20
CA ALA A 86 -7.22 8.05 -9.07
C ALA A 86 -6.06 9.06 -8.93
N PHE A 87 -5.53 9.25 -7.72
CA PHE A 87 -4.32 10.04 -7.50
C PHE A 87 -3.11 9.44 -8.23
N LEU A 88 -2.87 8.14 -8.09
CA LEU A 88 -1.72 7.47 -8.70
C LEU A 88 -1.79 7.55 -10.23
N THR A 89 -2.94 7.23 -10.83
CA THR A 89 -3.16 7.32 -12.27
C THR A 89 -2.85 8.71 -12.80
N ARG A 90 -3.35 9.78 -12.16
CA ARG A 90 -3.05 11.15 -12.57
C ARG A 90 -1.55 11.50 -12.52
N ASN A 91 -0.84 10.99 -11.52
CA ASN A 91 0.61 11.25 -11.41
C ASN A 91 1.41 10.49 -12.46
N VAL A 92 1.00 9.26 -12.78
CA VAL A 92 1.60 8.46 -13.85
C VAL A 92 1.34 9.10 -15.22
N GLU A 93 0.12 9.61 -15.46
CA GLU A 93 -0.20 10.36 -16.68
C GLU A 93 0.63 11.65 -16.80
N ALA A 94 0.75 12.41 -15.71
CA ALA A 94 1.57 13.62 -15.68
C ALA A 94 3.06 13.31 -15.96
N TYR A 95 3.57 12.21 -15.43
CA TYR A 95 4.91 11.71 -15.74
C TYR A 95 5.07 11.34 -17.21
N ARG A 96 4.11 10.59 -17.79
CA ARG A 96 4.16 10.21 -19.21
C ARG A 96 4.10 11.41 -20.14
N HIS A 97 3.38 12.46 -19.77
CA HIS A 97 3.25 13.67 -20.58
C HIS A 97 4.46 14.61 -20.46
N ASN A 98 4.95 14.83 -19.24
CA ASN A 98 5.98 15.85 -18.96
C ASN A 98 7.39 15.27 -18.86
N GLY A 99 7.53 13.95 -18.83
CA GLY A 99 8.78 13.25 -18.55
C GLY A 99 9.15 13.25 -17.08
N TYR A 100 10.32 12.66 -16.79
CA TYR A 100 10.89 12.65 -15.45
C TYR A 100 11.34 14.05 -15.04
N SER A 101 11.04 14.42 -13.80
CA SER A 101 11.75 15.48 -13.09
C SER A 101 11.95 15.09 -11.63
N GLN A 102 13.05 15.54 -11.04
CA GLN A 102 13.36 15.29 -9.64
C GLN A 102 12.24 15.82 -8.71
N GLN A 103 11.70 17.00 -9.02
CA GLN A 103 10.61 17.61 -8.27
C GLN A 103 9.34 16.73 -8.30
N TRP A 104 8.98 16.17 -9.46
CA TRP A 104 7.85 15.26 -9.57
C TRP A 104 8.05 14.00 -8.71
N ALA A 105 9.24 13.39 -8.77
CA ALA A 105 9.53 12.17 -8.03
C ALA A 105 9.47 12.41 -6.51
N GLN A 106 10.02 13.53 -6.04
CA GLN A 106 9.95 13.94 -4.65
C GLN A 106 8.50 14.21 -4.20
N GLN A 107 7.72 14.94 -4.99
CA GLN A 107 6.32 15.21 -4.68
C GLN A 107 5.48 13.93 -4.64
N LEU A 108 5.70 13.00 -5.56
CA LEU A 108 5.03 11.71 -5.56
C LEU A 108 5.42 10.91 -4.31
N PHE A 109 6.69 10.84 -3.96
CA PHE A 109 7.15 10.18 -2.74
C PHE A 109 6.48 10.74 -1.49
N GLU A 110 6.51 12.07 -1.28
CA GLU A 110 5.90 12.73 -0.12
C GLU A 110 4.40 12.41 0.00
N LYS A 111 3.69 12.36 -1.13
CA LYS A 111 2.27 12.00 -1.16
C LYS A 111 2.04 10.52 -0.84
N LEU A 112 2.89 9.63 -1.36
CA LEU A 112 2.84 8.20 -1.06
C LEU A 112 3.10 7.95 0.43
N GLU A 113 4.19 8.51 0.98
CA GLU A 113 4.55 8.39 2.39
C GLU A 113 3.40 8.86 3.29
N ASN A 114 2.89 10.06 3.04
CA ASN A 114 1.82 10.63 3.85
C ASN A 114 0.53 9.82 3.73
N TRP A 115 0.14 9.39 2.54
CA TRP A 115 -1.08 8.60 2.36
C TRP A 115 -0.95 7.24 3.04
N LEU A 116 0.12 6.50 2.76
CA LEU A 116 0.36 5.16 3.31
C LEU A 116 0.41 5.19 4.84
N SER A 117 1.18 6.11 5.43
CA SER A 117 1.31 6.18 6.87
C SER A 117 -0.02 6.50 7.56
N ASN A 118 -0.79 7.44 7.00
CA ASN A 118 -2.09 7.82 7.56
C ASN A 118 -3.16 6.76 7.35
N HIS A 119 -3.22 6.16 6.16
CA HIS A 119 -4.22 5.15 5.81
C HIS A 119 -4.03 3.92 6.70
N ILE A 120 -2.81 3.37 6.72
CA ILE A 120 -2.50 2.16 7.48
C ILE A 120 -2.76 2.39 8.97
N CYS A 121 -2.22 3.46 9.56
CA CYS A 121 -2.37 3.72 11.01
C CYS A 121 -3.79 4.05 11.47
N ARG A 122 -4.70 4.46 10.57
CA ARG A 122 -6.05 4.91 10.97
C ARG A 122 -7.15 3.97 10.51
N VAL A 123 -6.93 3.27 9.40
CA VAL A 123 -7.92 2.46 8.71
C VAL A 123 -7.52 0.99 8.77
N ASP A 124 -6.38 0.62 8.20
CA ASP A 124 -6.05 -0.80 7.99
C ASP A 124 -5.79 -1.55 9.29
N VAL A 125 -5.16 -0.87 10.26
CA VAL A 125 -4.97 -1.41 11.61
C VAL A 125 -6.28 -1.75 12.33
N LYS A 126 -7.44 -1.24 11.88
CA LYS A 126 -8.74 -1.65 12.44
C LYS A 126 -9.06 -3.11 12.14
N LEU A 127 -8.44 -3.70 11.11
CA LEU A 127 -8.59 -5.11 10.82
C LEU A 127 -8.10 -6.02 11.97
N ARG A 128 -7.16 -5.53 12.80
CA ARG A 128 -6.65 -6.24 13.99
C ARG A 128 -7.75 -6.65 14.97
N ASP A 129 -8.76 -5.79 15.10
CA ASP A 129 -9.87 -5.97 16.03
C ASP A 129 -10.94 -6.92 15.48
N HIS A 130 -10.77 -7.37 14.23
CA HIS A 130 -11.69 -8.24 13.51
C HIS A 130 -10.94 -9.43 12.92
N PRO A 131 -10.38 -10.34 13.74
CA PRO A 131 -9.65 -11.50 13.24
C PRO A 131 -10.58 -12.40 12.43
N GLU A 132 -10.00 -13.15 11.49
CA GLU A 132 -10.74 -14.20 10.82
C GLU A 132 -11.24 -15.21 11.86
N LYS A 133 -12.52 -15.60 11.76
CA LYS A 133 -13.03 -16.68 12.61
C LYS A 133 -12.29 -17.94 12.21
N THR A 134 -11.32 -18.34 13.03
CA THR A 134 -10.71 -19.65 12.91
C THR A 134 -11.84 -20.67 13.06
N THR A 135 -12.21 -21.35 11.98
CA THR A 135 -12.92 -22.62 12.11
C THR A 135 -11.93 -23.55 12.78
N ALA A 136 -11.97 -23.62 14.11
CA ALA A 136 -11.34 -24.70 14.83
C ALA A 136 -11.93 -25.98 14.27
N SER A 137 -11.17 -26.67 13.41
CA SER A 137 -11.44 -28.06 13.09
C SER A 137 -11.34 -28.80 14.42
N SER A 138 -12.49 -29.05 15.03
CA SER A 138 -12.62 -29.89 16.20
C SER A 138 -12.18 -31.28 15.79
N SER A 139 -10.89 -31.57 15.93
CA SER A 139 -10.42 -32.95 16.00
C SER A 139 -10.74 -33.42 17.41
N ALA A 140 -11.99 -33.86 17.59
CA ALA A 140 -12.36 -34.77 18.65
C ALA A 140 -11.61 -36.08 18.39
N ALA A 141 -10.34 -36.15 18.83
CA ALA A 141 -9.61 -37.39 18.92
C ALA A 141 -10.07 -38.11 20.19
N ASN A 142 -11.08 -38.95 19.97
CA ASN A 142 -11.57 -39.99 20.85
C ASN A 142 -10.41 -40.82 21.45
N ARG A 143 -10.18 -40.75 22.77
CA ARG A 143 -9.63 -41.83 23.62
C ARG A 143 -10.11 -41.67 25.05
#